data_AF-A0AAW4W4Q1-F1
#
_entry.id   AF-A0AAW4W4Q1-F1
#
_cell.length_a   1.000
_cell.length_b   1.000
_cell.length_c   1.000
_cell.angle_alpha   90.00
_cell.angle_beta   90.00
_cell.angle_gamma   90.00
#
_symmetry.space_group_name_H-M   'P 1'
#
loop_
_entity.id
_entity.type
_entity.pdbx_description
1 polymer ?
#
loop_
_entity_poly.entity_id
_entity_poly.type
_entity_poly.pdbx_seq_one_letter_code
_entity_poly.pdbx_strand_id
1 'polypeptide(L)' 'MKDREILGVNADTIQTTHIFSDDERKILIELICEKQTQKIIKDPMCYTLHKYQLLEKLKVKIKDM' A
#
# COMPACT_ATOMS: atom_id res chain seq x y z
N MET A 1 31.04 6.26 41.32
CA MET A 1 29.89 6.42 40.40
C MET A 1 30.27 5.74 39.11
N LYS A 2 29.55 4.70 38.70
CA LYS A 2 29.90 3.88 37.54
C LYS A 2 29.56 4.64 36.26
N ASP A 3 30.56 4.76 35.40
CA ASP A 3 30.48 5.24 34.03
C ASP A 3 29.35 4.52 33.31
N ARG A 4 28.36 5.29 32.80
CA ARG A 4 27.31 4.72 31.97
C ARG A 4 27.81 4.72 30.53
N GLU A 5 28.00 3.49 30.08
CA GLU A 5 28.38 3.06 28.74
C GLU A 5 27.67 3.85 27.64
N ILE A 6 28.46 4.23 26.64
CA ILE A 6 27.99 4.73 25.35
C ILE A 6 27.25 3.58 24.67
N LEU A 7 25.92 3.66 24.58
CA LEU A 7 25.14 2.69 23.83
C LEU A 7 25.38 2.93 22.33
N GLY A 8 26.00 1.92 21.71
CA GLY A 8 26.49 1.94 20.34
C GLY A 8 25.45 2.32 19.28
N VAL A 9 25.97 2.98 18.25
CA VAL A 9 25.30 3.19 16.97
C VAL A 9 25.07 1.83 16.29
N ASN A 10 23.82 1.39 16.23
CA ASN A 10 23.45 0.24 15.40
C ASN A 10 22.91 0.78 14.08
N ALA A 11 23.73 0.67 13.04
CA ALA A 11 23.29 0.76 11.66
C ALA A 11 22.20 -0.31 11.40
N ASP A 12 21.23 0.04 10.55
CA ASP A 12 20.26 -0.88 9.92
C ASP A 12 18.97 -1.23 10.67
N THR A 13 18.45 -0.36 11.55
CA THR A 13 16.99 -0.36 11.73
C THR A 13 16.37 0.60 10.71
N ILE A 14 16.18 0.12 9.48
CA ILE A 14 15.19 0.72 8.58
C ILE A 14 13.85 0.50 9.29
N GLN A 15 13.41 1.49 10.06
CA GLN A 15 12.02 1.58 10.45
C GLN A 15 11.26 1.74 9.13
N THR A 16 10.76 0.64 8.58
CA THR A 16 9.73 0.68 7.55
C THR A 16 8.53 1.34 8.20
N THR A 17 8.45 2.67 8.07
CA THR A 17 7.29 3.43 8.44
C THR A 17 6.16 2.86 7.60
N HIS A 18 5.29 2.05 8.20
CA HIS A 18 4.06 1.66 7.53
C HIS A 18 3.30 2.95 7.22
N ILE A 19 3.34 3.36 5.94
CA ILE A 19 2.75 4.62 5.46
C ILE A 19 1.23 4.63 5.72
N PHE A 20 0.63 3.43 5.79
CA PHE A 20 -0.78 3.20 6.08
C PHE A 20 -0.92 2.11 7.13
N SER A 21 -1.82 2.34 8.09
CA SER A 21 -2.36 1.31 8.98
C SER A 21 -3.13 0.23 8.21
N ASP A 22 -3.33 -0.93 8.83
CA ASP A 22 -4.04 -2.05 8.20
C ASP A 22 -5.46 -1.67 7.75
N ASP A 23 -6.15 -0.85 8.55
CA ASP A 23 -7.48 -0.35 8.24
C ASP A 23 -7.46 0.61 7.04
N GLU A 24 -6.47 1.51 6.96
CA GLU A 24 -6.30 2.39 5.80
C GLU A 24 -6.01 1.60 4.52
N ARG A 25 -5.16 0.55 4.61
CA ARG A 25 -4.87 -0.33 3.46
C ARG A 25 -6.13 -1.06 3.00
N LYS A 26 -6.94 -1.55 3.94
CA LYS A 26 -8.22 -2.22 3.64
C LYS A 26 -9.20 -1.28 2.95
N ILE A 27 -9.37 -0.06 3.46
CA ILE A 27 -10.25 0.97 2.87
C ILE A 27 -9.78 1.32 1.46
N LEU A 28 -8.48 1.52 1.25
CA LEU A 28 -7.93 1.84 -0.07
C LEU A 28 -8.20 0.71 -1.09
N ILE A 29 -8.00 -0.54 -0.69
CA ILE A 29 -8.28 -1.71 -1.55
C ILE A 29 -9.78 -1.76 -1.89
N GLU A 30 -10.65 -1.57 -0.91
CA GLU A 30 -12.11 -1.58 -1.11
C GLU A 30 -12.56 -0.51 -2.12
N LEU A 31 -12.07 0.73 -1.97
CA LEU A 31 -12.37 1.83 -2.88
C LEU A 31 -11.89 1.57 -4.32
N ILE A 32 -10.72 0.95 -4.47
CA ILE A 32 -10.18 0.57 -5.79
C ILE A 32 -11.08 -0.50 -6.42
N CYS A 33 -11.41 -1.55 -5.68
CA CYS A 33 -12.28 -2.64 -6.14
C CYS A 33 -13.67 -2.13 -6.54
N GLU A 34 -14.25 -1.22 -5.78
CA GLU A 34 -15.55 -0.64 -6.10
C GLU A 34 -15.49 0.19 -7.39
N LYS A 35 -14.47 1.04 -7.58
CA LYS A 35 -14.30 1.78 -8.84
C LYS A 35 -14.10 0.86 -10.05
N GLN A 36 -13.37 -0.25 -9.88
CA GLN A 36 -13.19 -1.22 -10.95
C GLN A 36 -14.52 -1.92 -11.28
N THR A 37 -15.27 -2.36 -10.26
CA THR A 37 -16.58 -3.02 -10.41
C THR A 37 -17.59 -2.13 -11.11
N GLN A 38 -17.75 -0.89 -10.65
CA GLN A 38 -18.64 0.09 -11.29
C GLN A 38 -18.27 0.35 -12.75
N LYS A 39 -16.98 0.26 -13.10
CA LYS A 39 -16.56 0.43 -14.48
C LYS A 39 -16.86 -0.79 -15.33
N ILE A 40 -16.57 -2.00 -14.86
CA ILE A 40 -16.84 -3.25 -15.59
C ILE A 40 -18.34 -3.34 -15.94
N ILE A 41 -19.21 -2.97 -14.99
CA ILE A 41 -20.66 -2.92 -15.22
C ILE A 41 -21.03 -1.94 -16.34
N LYS A 42 -20.34 -0.79 -16.44
CA LYS A 42 -20.64 0.26 -17.44
C LYS A 42 -20.05 -0.03 -18.82
N ASP A 43 -18.84 -0.58 -18.85
CA ASP A 43 -18.14 -0.92 -20.08
C ASP A 43 -17.11 -2.03 -19.79
N PRO A 44 -17.42 -3.29 -20.15
CA PRO A 44 -16.55 -4.44 -19.92
C PRO A 44 -15.20 -4.37 -20.65
N MET A 45 -15.08 -3.62 -21.76
CA MET A 45 -13.84 -3.55 -22.57
C MET A 45 -12.82 -2.55 -22.02
N CYS A 46 -13.24 -1.72 -21.07
CA CYS A 46 -12.40 -0.69 -20.43
C CYS A 46 -11.21 -1.22 -19.64
N TYR A 47 -11.14 -2.52 -19.36
CA TYR A 47 -10.03 -3.12 -18.64
C TYR A 47 -8.69 -3.03 -19.39
N THR A 48 -8.77 -2.83 -20.71
CA THR A 48 -7.62 -2.56 -21.59
C THR A 48 -7.06 -1.14 -21.44
N LEU A 49 -7.83 -0.22 -20.86
CA LEU A 49 -7.40 1.15 -20.66
C LEU A 49 -6.33 1.22 -19.56
N HIS A 50 -5.26 1.95 -19.85
CA HIS A 50 -4.09 2.12 -18.99
C HIS A 50 -4.42 2.46 -17.53
N LYS A 51 -5.45 3.28 -17.30
CA LYS A 51 -5.92 3.66 -15.97
C LYS A 51 -6.34 2.47 -15.09
N TYR A 52 -6.97 1.44 -15.66
CA TYR A 52 -7.45 0.28 -14.90
C TYR A 52 -6.34 -0.74 -14.64
N GLN A 53 -5.40 -0.86 -15.57
CA GLN A 53 -4.15 -1.58 -15.34
C GLN A 53 -3.33 -0.96 -14.21
N LEU A 54 -3.30 0.38 -14.14
CA LEU A 54 -2.66 1.10 -13.02
C LEU A 54 -3.37 0.85 -11.69
N LEU A 55 -4.71 0.86 -11.66
CA LEU A 55 -5.48 0.55 -10.45
C LEU A 55 -5.20 -0.86 -9.95
N GLU A 56 -5.07 -1.84 -10.85
CA GLU A 56 -4.73 -3.21 -10.46
C GLU A 56 -3.32 -3.31 -9.88
N LYS A 57 -2.34 -2.67 -10.52
CA LYS A 57 -0.97 -2.58 -9.99
C LYS A 57 -0.93 -1.88 -8.62
N LEU A 58 -1.74 -0.84 -8.43
CA LEU A 58 -1.82 -0.11 -7.16
C LEU A 58 -2.44 -0.98 -6.06
N LYS A 59 -3.49 -1.74 -6.37
CA LYS A 59 -4.11 -2.69 -5.43
C LYS A 59 -3.11 -3.72 -4.93
N VAL A 60 -2.31 -4.30 -5.83
CA VAL A 60 -1.27 -5.27 -5.48
C VAL A 60 -0.20 -4.63 -4.60
N LYS A 61 0.29 -3.44 -4.97
CA LYS A 61 1.26 -2.70 -4.14
C LYS A 61 0.76 -2.41 -2.74
N ILE A 62 -0.49 -1.98 -2.59
CA ILE A 62 -1.07 -1.69 -1.27
C ILE A 62 -1.27 -2.97 -0.45
N LYS A 63 -1.63 -4.08 -1.10
CA LYS A 63 -1.78 -5.38 -0.43
C LYS A 63 -0.45 -5.95 0.06
N ASP A 64 0.63 -5.69 -0.67
CA ASP A 64 1.98 -6.23 -0.36
C ASP A 64 2.81 -5.28 0.54
N MET A 65 2.25 -4.12 0.94
CA MET A 65 2.80 -3.19 1.96
C MET A 65 2.37 -3.56 3.38
#